data_AF-A0AAD1SAV6-F1
#
_entry.id   AF-A0AAD1SAV6-F1
#
_cell.length_a   1.000
_cell.length_b   1.000
_cell.length_c   1.000
_cell.angle_alpha   90.00
_cell.angle_beta   90.00
_cell.angle_gamma   90.00
#
_symmetry.space_group_name_H-M   'P 1'
#
loop_
_entity.id
_entity.type
_entity.pdbx_description
1 polymer ?
#
loop_
_entity_poly.entity_id
_entity_poly.type
_entity_poly.pdbx_seq_one_letter_code
_entity_poly.pdbx_strand_id
1 'polypeptide(L)'
;MGRFDPCKCSPCPNNARAVLSGKECLCICGTGTYGESCEKRAPDYSSAVVDGSWSCWSPWTSCDVSIIRTRKRECNNPAPRNGGKACEGEKTQEGRCFISLFEDKAALCINENEEKKEIDQEQPDRDSGCRKPDPPEHGYIVDEKNWYSIADEAEIVCLAGYELSGYQFLRCLPDGTWKQEAVECKRAMCSRPLASEDITIFQYKKEYKVGETIQISCPQDLVVTGQNIYRCGSDFTWDPPILHELACEKEPAKVFQGNCDPGQKQVGSECVCVSPEQDCRYDKEHLCIYDENADSGVTMSLCQYLAEKCLGTKQLVFLNNGPCRNVNLNWVRDRLTMSVSSVKKEPCGHDFCYDWERCAGSECSCINPSQCPENDAQLYCVTVGTSGKQRTVNHCALATIKCRNMKMEILYNGECTS
;
A
#
# COMPACT_ATOMS: atom_id res chain seq x y z
N MET A 1 -45.90 -3.56 37.35
CA MET A 1 -45.50 -3.73 38.76
C MET A 1 -46.00 -2.66 39.73
N GLY A 2 -46.02 -1.36 39.40
CA GLY A 2 -46.43 -0.30 40.37
C GLY A 2 -47.89 -0.29 40.85
N ARG A 3 -48.74 -1.21 40.38
CA ARG A 3 -50.15 -1.30 40.82
C ARG A 3 -50.29 -1.90 42.21
N PHE A 4 -49.42 -2.87 42.55
CA PHE A 4 -49.49 -3.67 43.77
C PHE A 4 -48.45 -3.27 44.84
N ASP A 5 -47.88 -2.07 44.70
CA ASP A 5 -46.88 -1.57 45.66
C ASP A 5 -47.58 -1.11 46.96
N PRO A 6 -47.17 -1.63 48.14
CA PRO A 6 -47.72 -1.21 49.44
C PRO A 6 -47.52 0.26 49.78
N CYS A 7 -46.68 1.00 49.04
CA CYS A 7 -46.47 2.44 49.23
C CYS A 7 -47.77 3.28 49.20
N LYS A 8 -48.84 2.75 48.58
CA LYS A 8 -50.16 3.40 48.47
C LYS A 8 -50.97 3.32 49.76
N CYS A 9 -50.59 2.44 50.66
CA CYS A 9 -51.22 2.32 51.95
C CYS A 9 -50.74 3.42 52.88
N SER A 10 -51.66 3.92 53.70
CA SER A 10 -51.31 4.77 54.84
C SER A 10 -50.46 4.00 55.84
N PRO A 11 -49.61 4.68 56.63
CA PRO A 11 -48.73 4.02 57.57
C PRO A 11 -49.55 3.45 58.73
N CYS A 12 -49.20 2.25 59.18
CA CYS A 12 -49.88 1.61 60.30
C CYS A 12 -49.30 2.08 61.65
N PRO A 13 -50.11 2.15 62.71
CA PRO A 13 -49.66 2.36 64.08
C PRO A 13 -48.53 1.41 64.53
N ASN A 14 -47.73 1.86 65.49
CA ASN A 14 -46.73 1.04 66.21
C ASN A 14 -45.75 0.25 65.31
N ASN A 15 -45.22 0.88 64.26
CA ASN A 15 -44.31 0.25 63.28
C ASN A 15 -44.86 -1.03 62.63
N ALA A 16 -46.19 -1.20 62.60
CA ALA A 16 -46.81 -2.29 61.86
C ALA A 16 -46.59 -2.10 60.35
N ARG A 17 -46.45 -3.23 59.65
CA ARG A 17 -46.17 -3.23 58.21
C ARG A 17 -47.48 -3.17 57.43
N ALA A 18 -47.67 -2.09 56.67
CA ALA A 18 -48.77 -1.99 55.72
C ALA A 18 -48.54 -2.93 54.53
N VAL A 19 -49.55 -3.73 54.19
CA VAL A 19 -49.55 -4.61 53.01
C VAL A 19 -50.83 -4.42 52.22
N LEU A 20 -50.73 -4.52 50.89
CA LEU A 20 -51.87 -4.40 50.00
C LEU A 20 -52.41 -5.78 49.66
N SER A 21 -53.67 -6.06 50.02
CA SER A 21 -54.40 -7.28 49.67
C SER A 21 -55.54 -6.93 48.73
N GLY A 22 -55.38 -7.20 47.43
CA GLY A 22 -56.34 -6.82 46.41
C GLY A 22 -56.47 -5.30 46.26
N LYS A 23 -57.50 -4.73 46.89
CA LYS A 23 -57.77 -3.27 46.94
C LYS A 23 -57.70 -2.68 48.35
N GLU A 24 -57.46 -3.49 49.37
CA GLU A 24 -57.49 -3.09 50.76
C GLU A 24 -56.08 -3.09 51.36
N CYS A 25 -55.84 -2.17 52.29
CA CYS A 25 -54.60 -2.08 53.03
C CYS A 25 -54.79 -2.74 54.40
N LEU A 26 -54.01 -3.78 54.66
CA LEU A 26 -54.00 -4.50 55.93
C LEU A 26 -52.71 -4.19 56.68
N CYS A 27 -52.80 -4.11 58.00
CA CYS A 27 -51.65 -3.88 58.88
C CYS A 27 -51.20 -5.20 59.51
N ILE A 28 -49.97 -5.60 59.26
CA ILE A 28 -49.35 -6.75 59.92
C ILE A 28 -48.65 -6.24 61.18
N CYS A 29 -49.16 -6.65 62.34
CA CYS A 29 -48.67 -6.20 63.63
C CYS A 29 -47.32 -6.82 63.98
N GLY A 30 -46.47 -6.03 64.63
CA GLY A 30 -45.23 -6.51 65.23
C GLY A 30 -45.47 -7.23 66.56
N THR A 31 -44.39 -7.76 67.14
CA THR A 31 -44.45 -8.38 68.46
C THR A 31 -44.88 -7.37 69.53
N GLY A 32 -45.90 -7.71 70.32
CA GLY A 32 -46.41 -6.86 71.42
C GLY A 32 -47.52 -5.88 71.03
N THR A 33 -47.99 -5.89 69.77
CA THR A 33 -49.11 -5.05 69.29
C THR A 33 -50.21 -5.88 68.63
N TYR A 34 -51.46 -5.43 68.74
CA TYR A 34 -52.64 -6.15 68.22
C TYR A 34 -53.82 -5.18 67.99
N GLY A 35 -54.95 -5.69 67.47
CA GLY A 35 -56.08 -4.86 67.00
C GLY A 35 -56.22 -4.92 65.48
N GLU A 36 -57.27 -4.32 64.91
CA GLU A 36 -57.51 -4.37 63.46
C GLU A 36 -56.47 -3.58 62.67
N SER A 37 -55.88 -2.54 63.27
CA SER A 37 -54.82 -1.70 62.69
C SER A 37 -53.57 -1.67 63.57
N CYS A 38 -53.40 -2.65 64.46
CA CYS A 38 -52.26 -2.73 65.39
C CYS A 38 -52.17 -1.57 66.39
N GLU A 39 -53.31 -0.96 66.73
CA GLU A 39 -53.41 0.20 67.62
C GLU A 39 -53.24 -0.14 69.11
N LYS A 40 -53.56 -1.38 69.51
CA LYS A 40 -53.49 -1.83 70.90
C LYS A 40 -52.08 -2.33 71.23
N ARG A 41 -51.61 -2.01 72.43
CA ARG A 41 -50.28 -2.35 72.95
C ARG A 41 -50.41 -3.28 74.14
N ALA A 42 -49.62 -4.34 74.17
CA ALA A 42 -49.47 -5.17 75.35
C ALA A 42 -48.72 -4.40 76.46
N PRO A 43 -48.89 -4.74 77.75
CA PRO A 43 -48.30 -4.00 78.87
C PRO A 43 -46.77 -3.90 78.86
N ASP A 44 -46.11 -4.83 78.17
CA ASP A 44 -44.67 -4.95 77.98
C ASP A 44 -44.14 -4.14 76.79
N TYR A 45 -45.02 -3.59 75.93
CA TYR A 45 -44.62 -2.79 74.78
C TYR A 45 -44.43 -1.30 75.14
N SER A 46 -43.17 -0.85 75.23
CA SER A 46 -42.79 0.52 75.62
C SER A 46 -42.21 1.38 74.50
N SER A 47 -42.05 0.85 73.28
CA SER A 47 -41.42 1.56 72.16
C SER A 47 -42.31 2.68 71.60
N ALA A 48 -41.75 3.89 71.49
CA ALA A 48 -42.34 5.05 70.83
C ALA A 48 -41.60 5.42 69.53
N VAL A 49 -40.74 4.53 69.03
CA VAL A 49 -39.94 4.71 67.82
C VAL A 49 -40.85 4.60 66.59
N VAL A 50 -40.64 5.47 65.59
CA VAL A 50 -41.32 5.38 64.28
C VAL A 50 -40.28 5.18 63.20
N ASP A 51 -40.30 4.02 62.55
CA ASP A 51 -39.39 3.71 61.45
C ASP A 51 -39.88 4.35 60.14
N GLY A 52 -38.94 4.87 59.35
CA GLY A 52 -39.22 5.52 58.08
C GLY A 52 -39.56 4.52 56.99
N SER A 53 -40.57 4.84 56.18
CA SER A 53 -40.86 4.10 54.94
C SER A 53 -41.10 5.04 53.76
N TRP A 54 -40.80 4.53 52.57
CA TRP A 54 -40.87 5.27 51.33
C TRP A 54 -42.31 5.57 50.92
N SER A 55 -42.54 6.79 50.43
CA SER A 55 -43.71 7.09 49.62
C SER A 55 -43.64 6.43 48.26
N CYS A 56 -44.77 6.42 47.57
CA CYS A 56 -44.80 5.99 46.19
C CYS A 56 -43.89 6.85 45.31
N TRP A 57 -43.30 6.20 44.31
CA TRP A 57 -42.57 6.89 43.26
C TRP A 57 -43.46 7.90 42.55
N SER A 58 -42.89 9.06 42.25
CA SER A 58 -43.47 10.04 41.34
C SER A 58 -43.69 9.41 39.95
N PRO A 59 -44.57 10.00 39.12
CA PRO A 59 -44.54 9.76 37.69
C PRO A 59 -43.12 9.99 37.14
N TRP A 60 -42.78 9.26 36.08
CA TRP A 60 -41.56 9.54 35.31
C TRP A 60 -41.64 10.93 34.69
N THR A 61 -40.53 11.65 34.67
CA THR A 61 -40.41 12.88 33.88
C THR A 61 -40.53 12.58 32.37
N SER A 62 -40.80 13.62 31.59
CA SER A 62 -40.58 13.57 30.14
C SER A 62 -39.15 13.14 29.82
N CYS A 63 -38.97 12.53 28.65
CA CYS A 63 -37.66 12.09 28.18
C CYS A 63 -36.75 13.30 27.96
N ASP A 64 -35.58 13.31 28.60
CA ASP A 64 -34.56 14.34 28.42
C ASP A 64 -33.80 14.14 27.10
N VAL A 65 -33.04 15.16 26.68
CA VAL A 65 -32.14 15.14 25.51
C VAL A 65 -31.16 13.96 25.58
N SER A 66 -30.75 13.59 26.80
CA SER A 66 -29.84 12.47 27.04
C SER A 66 -30.52 11.09 26.94
N ILE A 67 -31.80 11.02 26.53
CA ILE A 67 -32.61 9.78 26.44
C ILE A 67 -32.78 9.13 27.84
N ILE A 68 -32.87 9.99 28.85
CA ILE A 68 -33.04 9.60 30.25
C ILE A 68 -34.32 10.24 30.78
N ARG A 69 -35.10 9.47 31.52
CA ARG A 69 -36.21 9.94 32.35
C ARG A 69 -35.91 9.62 33.79
N THR A 70 -36.39 10.46 34.70
CA THR A 70 -36.14 10.31 36.13
C THR A 70 -37.45 10.23 36.91
N ARG A 71 -37.45 9.56 38.06
CA ARG A 71 -38.54 9.59 39.04
C ARG A 71 -37.98 9.63 40.45
N LYS A 72 -38.73 10.19 41.39
CA LYS A 72 -38.28 10.42 42.77
C LYS A 72 -39.30 9.89 43.78
N ARG A 73 -38.84 9.57 44.98
CA ARG A 73 -39.68 9.24 46.14
C ARG A 73 -39.15 9.91 47.39
N GLU A 74 -39.93 9.95 48.44
CA GLU A 74 -39.56 10.61 49.70
C GLU A 74 -39.75 9.66 50.89
N CYS A 75 -38.90 9.79 51.91
CA CYS A 75 -38.97 8.97 53.12
C CYS A 75 -39.98 9.61 54.10
N ASN A 76 -41.26 9.59 53.75
CA ASN A 76 -42.30 10.29 54.49
C ASN A 76 -43.59 9.48 54.71
N ASN A 77 -43.61 8.19 54.38
CA ASN A 77 -44.78 7.32 54.55
C ASN A 77 -44.48 6.05 55.39
N PRO A 78 -44.21 6.18 56.70
CA PRO A 78 -44.13 7.41 57.49
C PRO A 78 -42.70 7.99 57.52
N ALA A 79 -42.55 9.22 57.99
CA ALA A 79 -41.23 9.81 58.25
C ALA A 79 -40.65 9.26 59.57
N PRO A 80 -39.34 8.95 59.64
CA PRO A 80 -38.72 8.42 60.85
C PRO A 80 -38.78 9.43 62.00
N ARG A 81 -39.14 8.98 63.21
CA ARG A 81 -39.21 9.80 64.44
C ARG A 81 -38.69 9.05 65.65
N ASN A 82 -38.30 9.78 66.69
CA ASN A 82 -37.83 9.24 67.98
C ASN A 82 -36.67 8.23 67.84
N GLY A 83 -35.74 8.48 66.91
CA GLY A 83 -34.60 7.58 66.66
C GLY A 83 -34.90 6.37 65.77
N GLY A 84 -36.02 6.37 65.04
CA GLY A 84 -36.37 5.27 64.12
C GLY A 84 -35.50 5.17 62.88
N LYS A 85 -35.54 4.00 62.24
CA LYS A 85 -34.69 3.66 61.09
C LYS A 85 -35.00 4.55 59.89
N ALA A 86 -33.98 4.96 59.16
CA ALA A 86 -34.15 5.65 57.89
C ALA A 86 -34.63 4.68 56.79
N CYS A 87 -35.27 5.21 55.74
CA CYS A 87 -35.70 4.40 54.62
C CYS A 87 -34.50 3.88 53.82
N GLU A 88 -34.50 2.58 53.49
CA GLU A 88 -33.41 1.93 52.77
C GLU A 88 -33.61 1.97 51.25
N GLY A 89 -32.56 2.35 50.51
CA GLY A 89 -32.52 2.38 49.04
C GLY A 89 -32.54 3.79 48.43
N GLU A 90 -32.66 3.85 47.11
CA GLU A 90 -32.44 5.10 46.37
C GLU A 90 -33.63 6.06 46.41
N LYS A 91 -33.34 7.36 46.55
CA LYS A 91 -34.35 8.44 46.51
C LYS A 91 -34.78 8.79 45.07
N THR A 92 -33.87 8.62 44.12
CA THR A 92 -34.05 8.95 42.69
C THR A 92 -33.76 7.72 41.85
N GLN A 93 -34.54 7.51 40.79
CA GLN A 93 -34.27 6.46 39.82
C GLN A 93 -34.24 7.04 38.41
N GLU A 94 -33.28 6.57 37.62
CA GLU A 94 -33.13 6.89 36.20
C GLU A 94 -33.54 5.69 35.34
N GLY A 95 -34.15 5.97 34.20
CA GLY A 95 -34.51 4.95 33.23
C GLY A 95 -34.33 5.48 31.82
N ARG A 96 -33.93 4.61 30.89
CA ARG A 96 -33.87 4.96 29.47
C ARG A 96 -35.28 5.14 28.92
N CYS A 97 -35.41 6.04 27.96
CA CYS A 97 -36.61 6.27 27.17
C CYS A 97 -36.28 6.19 25.67
N PHE A 98 -37.26 6.42 24.81
CA PHE A 98 -37.05 6.57 23.37
C PHE A 98 -38.09 7.55 22.85
N ILE A 99 -37.74 8.25 21.78
CA ILE A 99 -38.63 9.18 21.08
C ILE A 99 -38.88 8.56 19.70
N SER A 100 -40.14 8.32 19.36
CA SER A 100 -40.48 7.86 18.00
C SER A 100 -40.44 9.06 17.06
N LEU A 101 -39.53 9.02 16.09
CA LEU A 101 -39.42 10.06 15.06
C LEU A 101 -40.30 9.77 13.84
N PHE A 102 -40.67 8.50 13.65
CA PHE A 102 -41.47 8.06 12.51
C PHE A 102 -42.93 7.87 12.94
N GLU A 103 -43.84 8.32 12.07
CA GLU A 103 -45.27 8.15 12.23
C GLU A 103 -45.69 6.88 11.48
N ASP A 104 -45.72 5.76 12.19
CA ASP A 104 -46.22 4.51 11.62
C ASP A 104 -47.74 4.57 11.50
N LYS A 105 -48.27 4.28 10.30
CA LYS A 105 -49.73 4.26 10.03
C LYS A 105 -50.50 3.24 10.89
N ALA A 106 -49.80 2.32 11.55
CA ALA A 106 -50.33 1.29 12.44
C ALA A 106 -49.26 0.85 13.45
N ALA A 107 -49.65 0.10 14.49
CA ALA A 107 -48.69 -0.51 15.42
C ALA A 107 -47.80 -1.53 14.68
N LEU A 108 -46.48 -1.36 14.79
CA LEU A 108 -45.50 -2.29 14.21
C LEU A 108 -45.69 -3.70 14.81
N CYS A 109 -45.88 -4.68 13.95
CA CYS A 109 -45.91 -6.10 14.30
C CYS A 109 -44.68 -6.77 13.67
N ILE A 110 -43.61 -6.88 14.45
CA ILE A 110 -42.38 -7.56 14.03
C ILE A 110 -42.48 -8.99 14.53
N ASN A 111 -42.66 -9.93 13.60
CA ASN A 111 -42.62 -11.35 13.92
C ASN A 111 -41.17 -11.76 14.18
N GLU A 112 -40.94 -12.68 15.11
CA GLU A 112 -39.64 -13.35 15.35
C GLU A 112 -39.26 -14.31 14.22
N ASN A 113 -39.69 -14.02 12.99
CA ASN A 113 -39.24 -14.78 11.84
C ASN A 113 -37.77 -14.43 11.64
N GLU A 114 -36.92 -15.43 11.87
CA GLU A 114 -35.47 -15.41 11.68
C GLU A 114 -35.09 -14.61 10.44
N GLU A 115 -34.02 -13.81 10.59
CA GLU A 115 -33.38 -12.97 9.58
C GLU A 115 -33.29 -13.64 8.20
N LYS A 116 -34.36 -13.60 7.40
CA LYS A 116 -34.25 -13.84 5.96
C LYS A 116 -33.54 -12.63 5.37
N LYS A 117 -32.22 -12.68 5.35
CA LYS A 117 -31.40 -11.71 4.62
C LYS A 117 -31.70 -11.90 3.14
N GLU A 118 -31.53 -10.85 2.34
CA GLU A 118 -31.71 -10.89 0.88
C GLU A 118 -30.82 -11.95 0.18
N ILE A 119 -29.84 -12.51 0.91
CA ILE A 119 -28.91 -13.57 0.49
C ILE A 119 -29.55 -14.98 0.60
N ASP A 120 -30.55 -15.16 1.47
CA ASP A 120 -31.17 -16.45 1.77
C ASP A 120 -32.48 -16.69 1.01
N GLN A 121 -32.80 -15.84 0.02
CA GLN A 121 -33.91 -16.12 -0.89
C GLN A 121 -33.53 -17.33 -1.75
N GLU A 122 -34.25 -18.44 -1.55
CA GLU A 122 -34.26 -19.59 -2.47
C GLU A 122 -34.35 -19.09 -3.91
N GLN A 123 -33.52 -19.69 -4.80
CA GLN A 123 -33.52 -19.42 -6.23
C GLN A 123 -34.96 -19.28 -6.73
N PRO A 124 -35.37 -18.11 -7.26
CA PRO A 124 -36.65 -18.01 -7.95
C PRO A 124 -36.68 -19.06 -9.07
N ASP A 125 -37.87 -19.64 -9.26
CA ASP A 125 -38.13 -20.72 -10.21
C ASP A 125 -37.43 -20.47 -11.56
N ARG A 126 -36.91 -21.54 -12.18
CA ARG A 126 -36.17 -21.48 -13.47
C ARG A 126 -36.97 -20.83 -14.62
N ASP A 127 -38.25 -20.54 -14.41
CA ASP A 127 -39.19 -19.88 -15.33
C ASP A 127 -39.36 -18.36 -15.13
N SER A 128 -38.56 -17.70 -14.26
CA SER A 128 -38.85 -16.32 -13.81
C SER A 128 -37.77 -15.26 -14.07
N GLY A 129 -37.08 -15.35 -15.21
CA GLY A 129 -36.22 -14.27 -15.72
C GLY A 129 -34.71 -14.56 -15.65
N CYS A 130 -33.91 -13.50 -15.63
CA CYS A 130 -32.46 -13.58 -15.75
C CYS A 130 -31.78 -13.22 -14.43
N ARG A 131 -30.72 -13.96 -14.11
CA ARG A 131 -29.79 -13.57 -13.04
C ARG A 131 -29.01 -12.31 -13.46
N LYS A 132 -28.51 -11.54 -12.49
CA LYS A 132 -27.57 -10.44 -12.70
C LYS A 132 -26.51 -10.79 -13.79
N PRO A 133 -26.39 -9.98 -14.87
CA PRO A 133 -25.36 -10.17 -15.88
C PRO A 133 -24.00 -9.66 -15.41
N ASP A 134 -22.93 -10.16 -16.02
CA ASP A 134 -21.58 -9.64 -15.81
C ASP A 134 -21.37 -8.37 -16.66
N PRO A 135 -20.97 -7.23 -16.06
CA PRO A 135 -20.66 -6.02 -16.82
C PRO A 135 -19.38 -6.17 -17.64
N PRO A 136 -19.21 -5.41 -18.73
CA PRO A 136 -17.95 -5.39 -19.49
C PRO A 136 -16.81 -4.84 -18.62
N GLU A 137 -15.56 -5.13 -19.01
CA GLU A 137 -14.39 -4.63 -18.30
C GLU A 137 -14.40 -3.10 -18.21
N HIS A 138 -14.13 -2.57 -17.01
CA HIS A 138 -14.24 -1.14 -16.70
C HIS A 138 -15.65 -0.53 -16.86
N GLY A 139 -16.69 -1.35 -16.88
CA GLY A 139 -18.09 -0.95 -16.80
C GLY A 139 -18.79 -1.45 -15.54
N TYR A 140 -19.95 -0.90 -15.25
CA TYR A 140 -20.86 -1.33 -14.19
C TYR A 140 -22.31 -1.20 -14.65
N ILE A 141 -23.22 -1.90 -13.98
CA ILE A 141 -24.65 -1.88 -14.29
C ILE A 141 -25.35 -0.87 -13.37
N VAL A 142 -26.22 -0.04 -13.92
CA VAL A 142 -27.04 0.91 -13.15
C VAL A 142 -28.21 0.17 -12.50
N ASP A 143 -28.54 0.53 -11.25
CA ASP A 143 -29.62 -0.07 -10.47
C ASP A 143 -29.53 -1.60 -10.42
N GLU A 144 -28.40 -2.10 -9.94
CA GLU A 144 -28.11 -3.53 -9.87
C GLU A 144 -29.19 -4.28 -9.07
N LYS A 145 -29.74 -5.32 -9.69
CA LYS A 145 -30.68 -6.27 -9.07
C LYS A 145 -30.06 -7.66 -9.07
N ASN A 146 -30.45 -8.49 -8.10
CA ASN A 146 -30.08 -9.91 -8.12
C ASN A 146 -30.79 -10.68 -9.26
N TRP A 147 -32.00 -10.24 -9.60
CA TRP A 147 -32.89 -10.83 -10.59
C TRP A 147 -33.57 -9.77 -11.44
N TYR A 148 -33.69 -10.07 -12.73
CA TYR A 148 -34.32 -9.23 -13.75
C TYR A 148 -35.46 -10.00 -14.40
N SER A 149 -36.60 -9.35 -14.57
CA SER A 149 -37.76 -9.94 -15.24
C SER A 149 -37.50 -10.11 -16.73
N ILE A 150 -38.23 -11.00 -17.38
CA ILE A 150 -38.15 -11.17 -18.84
C ILE A 150 -38.44 -9.82 -19.52
N ALA A 151 -37.61 -9.46 -20.49
CA ALA A 151 -37.60 -8.18 -21.19
C ALA A 151 -37.14 -6.95 -20.40
N ASP A 152 -36.70 -7.10 -19.14
CA ASP A 152 -35.96 -6.04 -18.45
C ASP A 152 -34.66 -5.72 -19.19
N GLU A 153 -34.26 -4.44 -19.13
CA GLU A 153 -33.02 -3.93 -19.71
C GLU A 153 -32.09 -3.46 -18.58
N ALA A 154 -30.86 -3.96 -18.60
CA ALA A 154 -29.79 -3.54 -17.70
C ALA A 154 -28.87 -2.56 -18.44
N GLU A 155 -28.78 -1.33 -17.93
CA GLU A 155 -27.96 -0.27 -18.50
C GLU A 155 -26.51 -0.38 -18.03
N ILE A 156 -25.57 -0.34 -18.97
CA ILE A 156 -24.14 -0.34 -18.73
C ILE A 156 -23.63 1.10 -18.73
N VAL A 157 -22.87 1.45 -17.71
CA VAL A 157 -22.14 2.72 -17.61
C VAL A 157 -20.66 2.42 -17.38
N CYS A 158 -19.79 3.20 -18.02
CA CYS A 158 -18.35 3.03 -17.89
C CYS A 158 -17.81 3.76 -16.66
N LEU A 159 -16.73 3.22 -16.09
CA LEU A 159 -15.97 3.87 -15.03
C LEU A 159 -15.33 5.17 -15.53
N ALA A 160 -14.98 6.04 -14.60
CA ALA A 160 -14.28 7.30 -14.88
C ALA A 160 -13.02 7.08 -15.76
N GLY A 161 -12.84 7.91 -16.79
CA GLY A 161 -11.77 7.80 -17.80
C GLY A 161 -12.05 6.84 -18.97
N TYR A 162 -13.19 6.14 -18.96
CA TYR A 162 -13.64 5.27 -20.03
C TYR A 162 -14.91 5.81 -20.69
N GLU A 163 -15.02 5.61 -22.00
CA GLU A 163 -16.15 6.00 -22.83
C GLU A 163 -16.83 4.75 -23.40
N LEU A 164 -18.16 4.78 -23.42
CA LEU A 164 -18.96 3.66 -23.90
C LEU A 164 -18.89 3.57 -25.42
N SER A 165 -18.49 2.40 -25.92
CA SER A 165 -18.42 2.09 -27.34
C SER A 165 -19.36 0.93 -27.64
N GLY A 166 -20.47 1.21 -28.33
CA GLY A 166 -21.45 0.19 -28.72
C GLY A 166 -22.84 0.41 -28.11
N TYR A 167 -23.58 -0.67 -27.89
CA TYR A 167 -24.97 -0.63 -27.41
C TYR A 167 -25.07 -0.86 -25.89
N GLN A 168 -25.48 0.16 -25.14
CA GLN A 168 -25.37 0.20 -23.68
C GLN A 168 -26.38 -0.64 -22.88
N PHE A 169 -27.29 -1.38 -23.51
CA PHE A 169 -28.33 -2.12 -22.82
C PHE A 169 -28.21 -3.63 -23.05
N LEU A 170 -28.25 -4.40 -21.97
CA LEU A 170 -28.42 -5.85 -21.99
C LEU A 170 -29.90 -6.15 -21.77
N ARG A 171 -30.51 -7.02 -22.58
CA ARG A 171 -31.93 -7.36 -22.45
C ARG A 171 -32.15 -8.79 -21.99
N CYS A 172 -32.93 -9.00 -20.94
CA CYS A 172 -33.25 -10.34 -20.43
C CYS A 172 -34.20 -11.08 -21.38
N LEU A 173 -33.85 -12.30 -21.78
CA LEU A 173 -34.61 -13.16 -22.67
C LEU A 173 -35.47 -14.18 -21.90
N PRO A 174 -36.54 -14.72 -22.52
CA PRO A 174 -37.40 -15.73 -21.89
C PRO A 174 -36.70 -17.04 -21.54
N ASP A 175 -35.54 -17.33 -22.15
CA ASP A 175 -34.72 -18.51 -21.87
C ASP A 175 -33.78 -18.33 -20.67
N GLY A 176 -33.86 -17.20 -19.97
CA GLY A 176 -33.02 -16.85 -18.82
C GLY A 176 -31.64 -16.32 -19.21
N THR A 177 -31.38 -16.09 -20.50
CA THR A 177 -30.11 -15.53 -20.99
C THR A 177 -30.21 -14.04 -21.31
N TRP A 178 -29.07 -13.38 -21.48
CA TRP A 178 -29.01 -11.96 -21.83
C TRP A 178 -28.73 -11.78 -23.32
N LYS A 179 -29.58 -11.01 -24.00
CA LYS A 179 -29.27 -10.47 -25.32
C LYS A 179 -28.27 -9.32 -25.13
N GLN A 180 -27.01 -9.59 -25.47
CA GLN A 180 -25.92 -8.63 -25.44
C GLN A 180 -25.50 -8.27 -26.87
N GLU A 181 -25.54 -6.99 -27.19
CA GLU A 181 -24.90 -6.44 -28.39
C GLU A 181 -23.47 -6.01 -28.06
N ALA A 182 -22.65 -5.72 -29.07
CA ALA A 182 -21.26 -5.32 -28.84
C ALA A 182 -21.23 -4.02 -28.01
N VAL A 183 -20.64 -4.10 -26.81
CA VAL A 183 -20.49 -2.98 -25.86
C VAL A 183 -19.18 -3.13 -25.12
N GLU A 184 -18.36 -2.09 -25.18
CA GLU A 184 -17.04 -2.05 -24.55
C GLU A 184 -16.83 -0.66 -23.92
N CYS A 185 -16.18 -0.63 -22.77
CA CYS A 185 -15.71 0.61 -22.17
C CYS A 185 -14.27 0.87 -22.63
N LYS A 186 -14.11 1.75 -23.61
CA LYS A 186 -12.80 2.08 -24.17
C LYS A 186 -12.18 3.25 -23.43
N ARG A 187 -10.88 3.18 -23.17
CA ARG A 187 -10.18 4.29 -22.53
C ARG A 187 -10.23 5.51 -23.44
N ALA A 188 -10.67 6.65 -22.92
CA ALA A 188 -10.79 7.90 -23.67
C ALA A 188 -9.93 9.03 -23.07
N MET A 189 -9.49 8.85 -21.82
CA MET A 189 -8.70 9.84 -21.07
C MET A 189 -7.70 9.12 -20.16
N CYS A 190 -6.57 9.77 -19.86
CA CYS A 190 -5.66 9.26 -18.84
C CYS A 190 -6.27 9.52 -17.45
N SER A 191 -6.43 8.46 -16.67
CA SER A 191 -6.82 8.58 -15.26
C SER A 191 -5.69 9.21 -14.45
N ARG A 192 -6.03 10.01 -13.44
CA ARG A 192 -5.03 10.52 -12.48
C ARG A 192 -4.23 9.37 -11.86
N PRO A 193 -2.89 9.46 -11.78
CA PRO A 193 -2.08 8.44 -11.14
C PRO A 193 -2.45 8.27 -9.66
N LEU A 194 -2.32 7.05 -9.15
CA LEU A 194 -2.30 6.80 -7.71
C LEU A 194 -0.97 7.31 -7.15
N ALA A 195 -1.04 8.11 -6.09
CA ALA A 195 0.09 8.79 -5.48
C ALA A 195 -0.12 8.92 -3.96
N SER A 196 0.97 8.81 -3.20
CA SER A 196 0.97 9.02 -1.74
C SER A 196 0.57 10.44 -1.36
N GLU A 197 0.08 10.66 -0.13
CA GLU A 197 -0.35 11.99 0.36
C GLU A 197 0.75 13.05 0.32
N ASP A 198 2.02 12.65 0.45
CA ASP A 198 3.17 13.56 0.43
C ASP A 198 3.48 14.16 -0.95
N ILE A 199 2.85 13.63 -2.01
CA ILE A 199 3.06 14.10 -3.37
C ILE A 199 2.16 15.28 -3.70
N THR A 200 2.75 16.34 -4.25
CA THR A 200 2.01 17.44 -4.86
C THR A 200 1.95 17.25 -6.38
N ILE A 201 0.73 17.11 -6.92
CA ILE A 201 0.46 17.07 -8.37
C ILE A 201 -0.02 18.44 -8.85
N PHE A 202 0.77 19.09 -9.70
CA PHE A 202 0.39 20.33 -10.37
C PHE A 202 -0.56 20.06 -11.55
N GLN A 203 -1.47 20.99 -11.82
CA GLN A 203 -2.59 20.83 -12.75
C GLN A 203 -3.54 19.70 -12.35
N TYR A 204 -3.93 19.66 -11.08
CA TYR A 204 -4.78 18.63 -10.50
C TYR A 204 -6.13 18.52 -11.23
N LYS A 205 -6.39 17.35 -11.81
CA LYS A 205 -7.66 16.94 -12.43
C LYS A 205 -7.92 15.47 -12.11
N LYS A 206 -9.18 15.04 -12.21
CA LYS A 206 -9.53 13.61 -12.11
C LYS A 206 -9.10 12.84 -13.37
N GLU A 207 -9.16 13.50 -14.52
CA GLU A 207 -8.95 12.91 -15.85
C GLU A 207 -8.21 13.92 -16.73
N TYR A 208 -7.38 13.40 -17.64
CA TYR A 208 -6.50 14.19 -18.51
C TYR A 208 -6.69 13.80 -19.97
N LYS A 209 -6.77 14.80 -20.85
CA LYS A 209 -6.86 14.60 -22.30
C LYS A 209 -5.49 14.26 -22.89
N VAL A 210 -5.49 13.59 -24.03
CA VAL A 210 -4.27 13.32 -24.80
C VAL A 210 -3.48 14.61 -25.02
N GLY A 211 -2.21 14.59 -24.67
CA GLY A 211 -1.28 15.72 -24.79
C GLY A 211 -1.17 16.59 -23.54
N GLU A 212 -2.09 16.48 -22.57
CA GLU A 212 -1.98 17.19 -21.28
C GLU A 212 -0.84 16.61 -20.44
N THR A 213 -0.19 17.47 -19.64
CA THR A 213 0.94 17.10 -18.79
C THR A 213 0.64 17.34 -17.32
N ILE A 214 1.18 16.49 -16.47
CA ILE A 214 1.22 16.69 -15.03
C ILE A 214 2.67 16.86 -14.59
N GLN A 215 2.86 17.72 -13.60
CA GLN A 215 4.14 17.89 -12.94
C GLN A 215 3.98 17.48 -11.48
N ILE A 216 4.96 16.77 -10.96
CA ILE A 216 4.94 16.17 -9.63
C ILE A 216 6.11 16.72 -8.84
N SER A 217 5.88 17.05 -7.57
CA SER A 217 6.92 17.46 -6.64
C SER A 217 6.73 16.82 -5.26
N CYS A 218 7.85 16.52 -4.62
CA CYS A 218 7.93 16.11 -3.22
C CYS A 218 8.33 17.29 -2.32
N PRO A 219 8.02 17.22 -1.01
CA PRO A 219 8.55 18.13 -0.01
C PRO A 219 10.08 18.01 0.11
N GLN A 220 10.72 19.01 0.75
CA GLN A 220 12.19 19.14 0.81
C GLN A 220 12.87 17.85 1.32
N ASP A 221 14.01 17.52 0.70
CA ASP A 221 14.86 16.35 0.95
C ASP A 221 14.31 14.97 0.52
N LEU A 222 13.20 14.95 -0.23
CA LEU A 222 12.64 13.73 -0.82
C LEU A 222 12.60 13.82 -2.35
N VAL A 223 12.83 12.70 -3.01
CA VAL A 223 12.81 12.54 -4.47
C VAL A 223 11.68 11.58 -4.83
N VAL A 224 11.00 11.86 -5.94
CA VAL A 224 9.97 10.96 -6.46
C VAL A 224 10.61 9.66 -6.96
N THR A 225 9.94 8.53 -6.74
CA THR A 225 10.34 7.21 -7.26
C THR A 225 10.29 7.07 -8.80
N GLY A 226 9.75 8.08 -9.50
CA GLY A 226 9.59 8.09 -10.96
C GLY A 226 10.18 9.32 -11.64
N GLN A 227 9.50 9.82 -12.67
CA GLN A 227 9.80 11.12 -13.30
C GLN A 227 9.00 12.26 -12.66
N ASN A 228 9.49 13.50 -12.84
CA ASN A 228 8.84 14.70 -12.32
C ASN A 228 7.74 15.24 -13.25
N ILE A 229 7.72 14.80 -14.51
CA ILE A 229 6.78 15.26 -15.53
C ILE A 229 6.29 14.03 -16.29
N TYR A 230 4.97 13.93 -16.44
CA TYR A 230 4.33 12.91 -17.26
C TYR A 230 3.38 13.56 -18.27
N ARG A 231 3.28 12.97 -19.44
CA ARG A 231 2.37 13.41 -20.51
C ARG A 231 1.36 12.32 -20.81
N CYS A 232 0.09 12.68 -20.97
CA CYS A 232 -0.93 11.74 -21.43
C CYS A 232 -0.69 11.41 -22.92
N GLY A 233 -0.32 10.17 -23.20
CA GLY A 233 -0.05 9.63 -24.53
C GLY A 233 -1.31 9.46 -25.36
N SER A 234 -1.13 9.20 -26.66
CA SER A 234 -2.24 8.98 -27.61
C SER A 234 -2.96 7.65 -27.41
N ASP A 235 -2.35 6.73 -26.69
CA ASP A 235 -2.89 5.45 -26.22
C ASP A 235 -3.59 5.58 -24.85
N PHE A 236 -3.77 6.81 -24.35
CA PHE A 236 -4.38 7.13 -23.06
C PHE A 236 -3.62 6.53 -21.86
N THR A 237 -2.32 6.27 -22.04
CA THR A 237 -1.41 5.93 -20.95
C THR A 237 -0.46 7.09 -20.66
N TRP A 238 0.13 7.10 -19.47
CA TRP A 238 1.13 8.11 -19.13
C TRP A 238 2.45 7.77 -19.82
N ASP A 239 3.09 8.78 -20.40
CA ASP A 239 4.43 8.71 -20.97
C ASP A 239 5.38 9.61 -20.14
N PRO A 240 6.42 9.05 -19.51
CA PRO A 240 6.74 7.61 -19.45
C PRO A 240 5.72 6.79 -18.63
N PRO A 241 5.64 5.46 -18.80
CA PRO A 241 4.68 4.62 -18.08
C PRO A 241 4.93 4.62 -16.57
N ILE A 242 3.85 4.80 -15.80
CA ILE A 242 3.85 4.72 -14.34
C ILE A 242 3.66 3.25 -13.95
N LEU A 243 4.76 2.58 -13.54
CA LEU A 243 4.78 1.15 -13.25
C LEU A 243 4.31 0.80 -11.82
N HIS A 244 4.46 1.75 -10.89
CA HIS A 244 4.12 1.60 -9.47
C HIS A 244 3.50 2.90 -8.93
N GLU A 245 2.92 2.84 -7.74
CA GLU A 245 2.40 4.02 -7.06
C GLU A 245 3.52 5.07 -6.89
N LEU A 246 3.21 6.32 -7.23
CA LEU A 246 4.17 7.41 -7.06
C LEU A 246 4.33 7.69 -5.57
N ALA A 247 5.58 7.65 -5.08
CA ALA A 247 5.92 7.94 -3.69
C ALA A 247 7.14 8.87 -3.58
N CYS A 248 7.24 9.58 -2.46
CA CYS A 248 8.41 10.36 -2.10
C CYS A 248 9.36 9.52 -1.24
N GLU A 249 10.58 9.29 -1.71
CA GLU A 249 11.63 8.57 -0.99
C GLU A 249 12.79 9.50 -0.65
N LYS A 250 13.50 9.25 0.44
CA LYS A 250 14.75 9.97 0.74
C LYS A 250 15.77 9.60 -0.33
N GLU A 251 16.35 10.61 -0.97
CA GLU A 251 17.48 10.41 -1.86
C GLU A 251 18.56 9.63 -1.07
N PRO A 252 19.04 8.46 -1.54
CA PRO A 252 20.18 7.83 -0.89
C PRO A 252 21.33 8.83 -0.98
N ALA A 253 21.85 9.24 0.17
CA ALA A 253 23.02 10.09 0.25
C ALA A 253 24.07 9.54 -0.71
N LYS A 254 24.61 10.39 -1.60
CA LYS A 254 25.65 10.02 -2.55
C LYS A 254 26.70 9.18 -1.81
N VAL A 255 26.76 7.88 -2.13
CA VAL A 255 27.56 6.87 -1.41
C VAL A 255 29.06 7.23 -1.37
N PHE A 256 29.49 8.18 -2.21
CA PHE A 256 30.87 8.66 -2.33
C PHE A 256 31.23 9.90 -1.49
N GLN A 257 30.36 10.40 -0.61
CA GLN A 257 30.72 11.51 0.28
C GLN A 257 31.18 11.02 1.66
N GLY A 258 32.45 10.59 1.71
CA GLY A 258 33.18 10.27 2.94
C GLY A 258 34.70 10.24 2.69
N ASN A 259 35.51 10.13 3.74
CA ASN A 259 36.98 9.99 3.64
C ASN A 259 37.44 8.60 3.16
N CYS A 260 36.55 7.81 2.56
CA CYS A 260 36.78 6.43 2.16
C CYS A 260 37.03 6.33 0.66
N ASP A 261 37.72 5.27 0.24
CA ASP A 261 38.02 5.04 -1.18
C ASP A 261 36.73 4.76 -1.99
N PRO A 262 36.72 5.06 -3.31
CA PRO A 262 35.57 4.77 -4.16
C PRO A 262 35.15 3.29 -4.10
N GLY A 263 33.89 3.02 -3.78
CA GLY A 263 33.37 1.65 -3.55
C GLY A 263 33.29 1.24 -2.08
N GLN A 264 33.68 2.13 -1.16
CA GLN A 264 33.53 1.97 0.29
C GLN A 264 32.53 2.97 0.86
N LYS A 265 31.86 2.57 1.94
CA LYS A 265 31.03 3.43 2.78
C LYS A 265 31.61 3.51 4.20
N GLN A 266 31.39 4.63 4.85
CA GLN A 266 31.80 4.82 6.23
C GLN A 266 30.76 4.20 7.18
N VAL A 267 31.19 3.27 8.03
CA VAL A 267 30.36 2.69 9.09
C VAL A 267 31.09 2.93 10.42
N GLY A 268 30.63 3.94 11.16
CA GLY A 268 31.34 4.43 12.34
C GLY A 268 32.63 5.18 11.97
N SER A 269 33.78 4.70 12.45
CA SER A 269 35.12 5.24 12.14
C SER A 269 35.90 4.41 11.10
N GLU A 270 35.30 3.35 10.55
CA GLU A 270 35.95 2.45 9.59
C GLU A 270 35.27 2.53 8.22
N CYS A 271 36.09 2.35 7.17
CA CYS A 271 35.63 2.25 5.79
C CYS A 271 35.40 0.78 5.43
N VAL A 272 34.19 0.45 5.03
CA VAL A 272 33.79 -0.92 4.65
C VAL A 272 33.24 -0.94 3.23
N CYS A 273 33.40 -2.04 2.50
CA CYS A 273 32.88 -2.14 1.14
C CYS A 273 31.36 -1.95 1.10
N VAL A 274 30.90 -1.24 0.08
CA VAL A 274 29.49 -1.06 -0.24
C VAL A 274 28.87 -2.40 -0.65
N SER A 275 27.62 -2.67 -0.28
CA SER A 275 26.90 -3.87 -0.68
C SER A 275 26.27 -3.68 -2.07
N PRO A 276 26.65 -4.47 -3.09
CA PRO A 276 26.16 -4.29 -4.47
C PRO A 276 24.63 -4.40 -4.62
N GLU A 277 23.98 -5.23 -3.78
CA GLU A 277 22.54 -5.50 -3.86
C GLU A 277 21.71 -4.53 -3.03
N GLN A 278 22.23 -4.09 -1.88
CA GLN A 278 21.48 -3.29 -0.92
C GLN A 278 21.72 -1.79 -1.09
N ASP A 279 22.95 -1.37 -1.40
CA ASP A 279 23.34 0.03 -1.41
C ASP A 279 23.36 0.64 -2.82
N CYS A 280 23.56 -0.17 -3.88
CA CYS A 280 23.71 0.31 -5.26
C CYS A 280 22.43 0.19 -6.13
N ARG A 281 21.25 0.05 -5.51
CA ARG A 281 19.99 -0.25 -6.21
C ARG A 281 19.48 0.88 -7.12
N TYR A 282 19.91 2.12 -6.88
CA TYR A 282 19.32 3.32 -7.49
C TYR A 282 20.21 4.02 -8.53
N ASP A 283 21.39 3.48 -8.85
CA ASP A 283 22.29 4.08 -9.82
C ASP A 283 21.81 3.90 -11.26
N LYS A 284 21.70 5.02 -11.98
CA LYS A 284 21.21 5.08 -13.38
C LYS A 284 22.34 4.97 -14.42
N GLU A 285 23.60 5.02 -14.00
CA GLU A 285 24.75 4.95 -14.89
C GLU A 285 25.21 3.50 -15.05
N HIS A 286 25.04 2.96 -16.27
CA HIS A 286 25.44 1.61 -16.61
C HIS A 286 26.82 1.59 -17.28
N LEU A 287 27.64 0.64 -16.88
CA LEU A 287 28.93 0.30 -17.47
C LEU A 287 28.89 -1.12 -18.03
N CYS A 288 29.70 -1.37 -19.05
CA CYS A 288 29.93 -2.70 -19.56
C CYS A 288 31.25 -3.23 -19.01
N ILE A 289 31.16 -4.37 -18.31
CA ILE A 289 32.27 -4.98 -17.58
C ILE A 289 32.43 -6.43 -18.08
N TYR A 290 33.65 -6.86 -18.34
CA TYR A 290 33.97 -8.27 -18.58
C TYR A 290 34.18 -8.97 -17.25
N ASP A 291 33.43 -10.05 -17.03
CA ASP A 291 33.62 -10.97 -15.90
C ASP A 291 34.41 -12.18 -16.40
N GLU A 292 35.64 -12.33 -15.90
CA GLU A 292 36.52 -13.44 -16.27
C GLU A 292 35.99 -14.79 -15.78
N ASN A 293 35.27 -14.82 -14.65
CA ASN A 293 34.70 -16.05 -14.11
C ASN A 293 33.52 -16.55 -14.96
N ALA A 294 32.73 -15.62 -15.51
CA ALA A 294 31.57 -15.93 -16.35
C ALA A 294 31.91 -15.93 -17.86
N ASP A 295 33.14 -15.57 -18.24
CA ASP A 295 33.62 -15.36 -19.61
C ASP A 295 32.62 -14.57 -20.48
N SER A 296 32.04 -13.51 -19.91
CA SER A 296 30.99 -12.73 -20.58
C SER A 296 30.97 -11.26 -20.16
N GLY A 297 30.40 -10.41 -21.03
CA GLY A 297 30.19 -9.00 -20.74
C GLY A 297 28.89 -8.81 -19.93
N VAL A 298 29.02 -8.29 -18.72
CA VAL A 298 27.93 -8.00 -17.79
C VAL A 298 27.70 -6.50 -17.70
N THR A 299 26.44 -6.08 -17.79
CA THR A 299 26.06 -4.68 -17.56
C THR A 299 25.78 -4.48 -16.08
N MET A 300 26.48 -3.54 -15.45
CA MET A 300 26.30 -3.20 -14.03
C MET A 300 26.45 -1.69 -13.81
N SER A 301 26.01 -1.18 -12.67
CA SER A 301 26.19 0.24 -12.34
C SER A 301 27.63 0.56 -11.93
N LEU A 302 28.03 1.83 -12.00
CA LEU A 302 29.33 2.28 -11.48
C LEU A 302 29.52 1.91 -10.00
N CYS A 303 28.48 2.05 -9.17
CA CYS A 303 28.51 1.65 -7.76
C CYS A 303 28.71 0.15 -7.61
N GLN A 304 27.96 -0.68 -8.36
CA GLN A 304 28.12 -2.13 -8.31
C GLN A 304 29.53 -2.57 -8.70
N TYR A 305 30.09 -1.98 -9.77
CA TYR A 305 31.46 -2.26 -10.21
C TYR A 305 32.50 -1.93 -9.12
N LEU A 306 32.41 -0.75 -8.51
CA LEU A 306 33.34 -0.33 -7.46
C LEU A 306 33.17 -1.15 -6.17
N ALA A 307 31.94 -1.51 -5.83
CA ALA A 307 31.63 -2.38 -4.68
C ALA A 307 32.22 -3.77 -4.87
N GLU A 308 32.01 -4.41 -6.02
CA GLU A 308 32.57 -5.72 -6.35
C GLU A 308 34.11 -5.70 -6.42
N LYS A 309 34.69 -4.59 -6.92
CA LYS A 309 36.14 -4.38 -6.91
C LYS A 309 36.71 -4.25 -5.49
N CYS A 310 35.97 -3.64 -4.57
CA CYS A 310 36.34 -3.57 -3.16
C CYS A 310 36.26 -4.94 -2.47
N LEU A 311 35.23 -5.73 -2.77
CA LEU A 311 35.06 -7.09 -2.24
C LEU A 311 36.11 -8.06 -2.76
N GLY A 312 36.62 -7.84 -3.98
CA GLY A 312 37.66 -8.67 -4.60
C GLY A 312 37.20 -10.09 -4.94
N THR A 313 35.89 -10.35 -4.92
CA THR A 313 35.27 -11.66 -5.17
C THR A 313 35.23 -12.03 -6.64
N LYS A 314 35.21 -11.04 -7.53
CA LYS A 314 35.15 -11.22 -8.98
C LYS A 314 36.32 -10.49 -9.65
N GLN A 315 36.86 -11.11 -10.70
CA GLN A 315 37.89 -10.50 -11.53
C GLN A 315 37.21 -9.75 -12.68
N LEU A 316 36.96 -8.47 -12.42
CA LEU A 316 36.17 -7.59 -13.29
C LEU A 316 37.06 -6.63 -14.07
N VAL A 317 36.85 -6.53 -15.38
CA VAL A 317 37.60 -5.66 -16.28
C VAL A 317 36.64 -4.70 -16.96
N PHE A 318 36.92 -3.39 -16.89
CA PHE A 318 36.12 -2.39 -17.57
C PHE A 318 36.26 -2.51 -19.10
N LEU A 319 35.13 -2.42 -19.82
CA LEU A 319 35.13 -2.44 -21.29
C LEU A 319 34.79 -1.08 -21.88
N ASN A 320 33.61 -0.56 -21.56
CA ASN A 320 33.12 0.70 -22.12
C ASN A 320 32.00 1.30 -21.27
N ASN A 321 31.76 2.60 -21.47
CA ASN A 321 30.61 3.28 -20.90
C ASN A 321 29.31 2.80 -21.58
N GLY A 322 28.23 2.68 -20.81
CA GLY A 322 26.94 2.21 -21.28
C GLY A 322 26.75 0.68 -21.18
N PRO A 323 25.56 0.17 -21.56
CA PRO A 323 25.25 -1.26 -21.48
C PRO A 323 26.05 -2.09 -22.50
N CYS A 324 26.34 -3.34 -22.15
CA CYS A 324 27.02 -4.27 -23.05
C CYS A 324 26.15 -4.58 -24.28
N ARG A 325 26.61 -4.18 -25.47
CA ARG A 325 25.97 -4.52 -26.76
C ARG A 325 27.01 -5.08 -27.71
N ASN A 326 26.81 -6.33 -28.16
CA ASN A 326 27.68 -7.01 -29.14
C ASN A 326 29.19 -6.93 -28.79
N VAL A 327 29.54 -7.31 -27.56
CA VAL A 327 30.93 -7.32 -27.07
C VAL A 327 31.76 -8.35 -27.85
N ASN A 328 32.88 -7.92 -28.44
CA ASN A 328 33.83 -8.82 -29.07
C ASN A 328 34.73 -9.49 -28.01
N LEU A 329 34.27 -10.60 -27.45
CA LEU A 329 34.99 -11.33 -26.39
C LEU A 329 36.40 -11.78 -26.83
N ASN A 330 36.62 -12.07 -28.12
CA ASN A 330 37.94 -12.44 -28.62
C ASN A 330 38.93 -11.26 -28.49
N TRP A 331 38.48 -10.05 -28.82
CA TRP A 331 39.28 -8.84 -28.61
C TRP A 331 39.55 -8.60 -27.12
N VAL A 332 38.58 -8.80 -26.24
CA VAL A 332 38.76 -8.61 -24.79
C VAL A 332 39.83 -9.56 -24.24
N ARG A 333 39.77 -10.86 -24.59
CA ARG A 333 40.79 -11.84 -24.19
C ARG A 333 42.16 -11.53 -24.78
N ASP A 334 42.20 -11.11 -26.05
CA ASP A 334 43.44 -10.66 -26.70
C ASP A 334 44.04 -9.45 -25.98
N ARG A 335 43.23 -8.42 -25.67
CA ARG A 335 43.64 -7.21 -24.95
C ARG A 335 44.21 -7.55 -23.56
N LEU A 336 43.56 -8.46 -22.83
CA LEU A 336 44.04 -8.95 -21.53
C LEU A 336 45.32 -9.77 -21.63
N THR A 337 45.46 -10.62 -22.64
CA THR A 337 46.68 -11.41 -22.84
C THR A 337 47.85 -10.50 -23.17
N MET A 338 47.63 -9.51 -24.03
CA MET A 338 48.66 -8.55 -24.44
C MET A 338 49.02 -7.56 -23.32
N SER A 339 48.11 -7.28 -22.39
CA SER A 339 48.35 -6.35 -21.26
C SER A 339 49.36 -6.87 -20.24
N VAL A 340 49.57 -8.19 -20.21
CA VAL A 340 50.60 -8.82 -19.37
C VAL A 340 51.99 -8.39 -19.81
N SER A 341 52.25 -8.40 -21.13
CA SER A 341 53.54 -8.01 -21.72
C SER A 341 53.66 -6.50 -21.97
N SER A 342 52.62 -5.72 -21.67
CA SER A 342 52.63 -4.28 -21.86
C SER A 342 53.56 -3.58 -20.86
N VAL A 343 54.47 -2.76 -21.37
CA VAL A 343 55.40 -1.96 -20.56
C VAL A 343 54.69 -0.73 -19.95
N LYS A 344 53.58 -0.29 -20.55
CA LYS A 344 52.84 0.92 -20.15
C LYS A 344 51.46 0.54 -19.61
N LYS A 345 51.10 1.01 -18.42
CA LYS A 345 49.75 0.89 -17.85
C LYS A 345 49.32 2.24 -17.29
N GLU A 346 48.78 3.10 -18.16
CA GLU A 346 48.41 4.46 -17.81
C GLU A 346 46.92 4.53 -17.41
N PRO A 347 46.55 5.06 -16.23
CA PRO A 347 45.15 5.16 -15.83
C PRO A 347 44.39 6.16 -16.71
N CYS A 348 43.21 5.76 -17.20
CA CYS A 348 42.34 6.58 -18.05
C CYS A 348 40.86 6.31 -17.72
N GLY A 349 40.21 7.22 -16.99
CA GLY A 349 38.84 7.02 -16.53
C GLY A 349 38.73 5.81 -15.59
N HIS A 350 37.91 4.82 -15.97
CA HIS A 350 37.75 3.56 -15.24
C HIS A 350 38.63 2.41 -15.77
N ASP A 351 39.47 2.68 -16.77
CA ASP A 351 40.31 1.72 -17.49
C ASP A 351 41.82 2.05 -17.39
N PHE A 352 42.66 1.17 -17.92
CA PHE A 352 44.08 1.40 -18.14
C PHE A 352 44.41 1.32 -19.64
N CYS A 353 45.07 2.35 -20.15
CA CYS A 353 45.58 2.35 -21.53
C CYS A 353 46.99 1.76 -21.57
N TYR A 354 47.18 0.84 -22.51
CA TYR A 354 48.45 0.13 -22.72
C TYR A 354 49.39 0.84 -23.72
N ASP A 355 50.55 0.27 -24.00
CA ASP A 355 51.56 0.80 -24.93
C ASP A 355 51.06 0.97 -26.38
N TRP A 356 50.04 0.21 -26.79
CA TRP A 356 49.35 0.35 -28.08
C TRP A 356 48.11 1.27 -28.04
N GLU A 357 47.87 1.95 -26.92
CA GLU A 357 46.71 2.82 -26.70
C GLU A 357 47.14 4.21 -26.19
N ARG A 358 46.25 5.19 -26.39
CA ARG A 358 46.36 6.52 -25.77
C ARG A 358 45.03 6.92 -25.15
N CYS A 359 45.10 7.57 -24.00
CA CYS A 359 43.93 8.13 -23.33
C CYS A 359 43.40 9.35 -24.10
N ALA A 360 42.13 9.33 -24.47
CA ALA A 360 41.43 10.44 -25.12
C ALA A 360 40.19 10.81 -24.29
N GLY A 361 40.36 11.75 -23.35
CA GLY A 361 39.32 12.08 -22.37
C GLY A 361 39.27 11.05 -21.25
N SER A 362 38.28 10.15 -21.27
CA SER A 362 38.08 9.06 -20.29
C SER A 362 38.05 7.67 -20.92
N GLU A 363 38.44 7.55 -22.20
CA GLU A 363 38.45 6.30 -22.95
C GLU A 363 39.79 6.06 -23.65
N CYS A 364 40.19 4.80 -23.77
CA CYS A 364 41.40 4.38 -24.47
C CYS A 364 41.14 4.27 -25.98
N SER A 365 42.02 4.86 -26.78
CA SER A 365 41.97 4.81 -28.24
C SER A 365 43.23 4.17 -28.82
N CYS A 366 43.08 3.28 -29.79
CA CYS A 366 44.19 2.61 -30.46
C CYS A 366 45.08 3.60 -31.22
N ILE A 367 46.41 3.48 -31.08
CA ILE A 367 47.37 4.30 -31.84
C ILE A 367 47.58 3.76 -33.27
N ASN A 368 48.42 4.41 -34.07
CA ASN A 368 48.89 3.84 -35.34
C ASN A 368 50.12 2.95 -35.12
N PRO A 369 50.31 1.86 -35.89
CA PRO A 369 51.50 1.01 -35.75
C PRO A 369 52.83 1.76 -35.93
N SER A 370 52.85 2.85 -36.69
CA SER A 370 54.02 3.72 -36.87
C SER A 370 54.37 4.56 -35.64
N GLN A 371 53.52 4.58 -34.62
CA GLN A 371 53.72 5.32 -33.37
C GLN A 371 54.27 4.41 -32.25
N CYS A 372 54.45 3.12 -32.52
CA CYS A 372 55.06 2.18 -31.58
C CYS A 372 56.58 2.35 -31.53
N PRO A 373 57.20 2.25 -30.34
CA PRO A 373 58.65 2.34 -30.18
C PRO A 373 59.35 1.12 -30.83
N GLU A 374 60.51 1.32 -31.47
CA GLU A 374 61.23 0.24 -32.18
C GLU A 374 62.04 -0.71 -31.27
N ASN A 375 62.32 -0.30 -30.03
CA ASN A 375 63.25 -0.99 -29.12
C ASN A 375 62.63 -2.13 -28.29
N ASP A 376 61.68 -2.87 -28.84
CA ASP A 376 61.00 -3.95 -28.12
C ASP A 376 61.59 -5.31 -28.51
N ALA A 377 61.94 -6.12 -27.50
CA ALA A 377 62.61 -7.41 -27.68
C ALA A 377 61.66 -8.51 -28.19
N GLN A 378 60.34 -8.32 -28.05
CA GLN A 378 59.36 -9.31 -28.46
C GLN A 378 58.88 -9.05 -29.90
N LEU A 379 59.43 -9.84 -30.83
CA LEU A 379 59.17 -9.73 -32.27
C LEU A 379 58.28 -10.86 -32.77
N TYR A 380 57.46 -10.55 -33.78
CA TYR A 380 56.52 -11.47 -34.39
C TYR A 380 56.55 -11.34 -35.91
N CYS A 381 56.50 -12.47 -36.60
CA CYS A 381 56.32 -12.50 -38.04
C CYS A 381 54.84 -12.62 -38.37
N VAL A 382 54.29 -11.61 -39.06
CA VAL A 382 52.84 -11.53 -39.34
C VAL A 382 52.56 -11.25 -40.81
N THR A 383 51.41 -11.69 -41.30
CA THR A 383 50.84 -11.21 -42.55
C THR A 383 49.75 -10.18 -42.24
N VAL A 384 49.75 -9.04 -42.94
CA VAL A 384 48.78 -7.95 -42.69
C VAL A 384 48.00 -7.64 -43.97
N GLY A 385 46.67 -7.66 -43.87
CA GLY A 385 45.75 -7.41 -44.98
C GLY A 385 45.71 -8.52 -46.03
N THR A 386 45.14 -8.24 -47.20
CA THR A 386 45.00 -9.21 -48.31
C THR A 386 46.25 -9.34 -49.18
N SER A 387 47.30 -8.57 -48.88
CA SER A 387 48.52 -8.51 -49.70
C SER A 387 49.45 -9.71 -49.52
N GLY A 388 49.24 -10.54 -48.49
CA GLY A 388 50.04 -11.73 -48.19
C GLY A 388 51.51 -11.46 -47.84
N LYS A 389 51.95 -10.19 -47.76
CA LYS A 389 53.33 -9.84 -47.43
C LYS A 389 53.61 -10.08 -45.95
N GLN A 390 54.68 -10.83 -45.68
CA GLN A 390 55.21 -11.05 -44.35
C GLN A 390 55.93 -9.79 -43.85
N ARG A 391 55.72 -9.42 -42.59
CA ARG A 391 56.38 -8.30 -41.92
C ARG A 391 56.73 -8.68 -40.49
N THR A 392 57.93 -8.30 -40.06
CA THR A 392 58.31 -8.34 -38.65
C THR A 392 57.67 -7.15 -37.94
N VAL A 393 56.96 -7.42 -36.85
CA VAL A 393 56.35 -6.41 -35.98
C VAL A 393 56.71 -6.69 -34.52
N ASN A 394 56.81 -5.64 -33.71
CA ASN A 394 56.97 -5.80 -32.27
C ASN A 394 55.62 -5.95 -31.54
N HIS A 395 55.65 -6.18 -30.23
CA HIS A 395 54.44 -6.39 -29.41
C HIS A 395 53.47 -5.21 -29.50
N CYS A 396 53.95 -3.97 -29.36
CA CYS A 396 53.12 -2.78 -29.51
C CYS A 396 52.43 -2.73 -30.89
N ALA A 397 53.17 -2.96 -31.97
CA ALA A 397 52.63 -2.91 -33.33
C ALA A 397 51.64 -4.06 -33.59
N LEU A 398 51.93 -5.27 -33.09
CA LEU A 398 51.04 -6.42 -33.12
C LEU A 398 49.70 -6.09 -32.44
N ALA A 399 49.75 -5.57 -31.21
CA ALA A 399 48.58 -5.23 -30.43
C ALA A 399 47.79 -4.08 -31.06
N THR A 400 48.47 -3.12 -31.68
CA THR A 400 47.84 -2.02 -32.43
C THR A 400 47.04 -2.54 -33.64
N ILE A 401 47.56 -3.52 -34.38
CA ILE A 401 46.88 -4.13 -35.53
C ILE A 401 45.60 -4.85 -35.07
N LYS A 402 45.67 -5.59 -33.96
CA LYS A 402 44.50 -6.24 -33.34
C LYS A 402 43.48 -5.24 -32.80
N CYS A 403 43.92 -4.18 -32.12
CA CYS A 403 43.06 -3.13 -31.55
C CYS A 403 42.20 -2.45 -32.62
N ARG A 404 42.77 -2.26 -33.82
CA ARG A 404 42.08 -1.66 -34.97
C ARG A 404 41.27 -2.65 -35.80
N ASN A 405 41.16 -3.90 -35.35
CA ASN A 405 40.46 -4.99 -36.03
C ASN A 405 40.92 -5.18 -37.49
N MET A 406 42.22 -5.00 -37.76
CA MET A 406 42.80 -5.22 -39.07
C MET A 406 43.03 -6.72 -39.29
N LYS A 407 42.70 -7.23 -40.50
CA LYS A 407 42.95 -8.63 -40.85
C LYS A 407 44.44 -8.94 -40.78
N MET A 408 44.81 -9.91 -39.96
CA MET A 408 46.18 -10.35 -39.81
C MET A 408 46.28 -11.81 -39.36
N GLU A 409 47.41 -12.45 -39.62
CA GLU A 409 47.73 -13.80 -39.17
C GLU A 409 49.16 -13.84 -38.62
N ILE A 410 49.35 -14.45 -37.45
CA ILE A 410 50.67 -14.64 -36.84
C ILE A 410 51.24 -15.96 -37.37
N LEU A 411 52.39 -15.90 -38.04
CA LEU A 411 53.05 -17.08 -38.60
C LEU A 411 53.89 -17.79 -37.53
N TYR A 412 54.75 -17.05 -36.84
CA TYR A 412 55.57 -17.55 -35.73
C TYR A 412 56.16 -16.37 -34.93
N ASN A 413 56.64 -16.68 -33.72
CA ASN A 413 57.33 -15.72 -32.87
C ASN A 413 58.79 -15.58 -33.36
N GLY A 414 59.25 -14.34 -33.55
CA GLY A 414 60.57 -14.02 -34.12
C GLY A 414 60.50 -13.16 -35.38
N GLU A 415 61.65 -12.87 -35.97
CA GLU A 415 61.76 -12.10 -37.21
C GLU A 415 61.31 -12.92 -38.43
N CYS A 416 60.64 -12.28 -39.39
CA CYS A 416 60.33 -12.94 -40.65
C CYS A 416 61.61 -13.29 -41.41
N THR A 417 61.76 -14.57 -41.76
CA THR A 417 62.77 -15.05 -42.71
C THR A 417 62.49 -14.46 -44.10
N SER A 418 63.49 -13.77 -44.67
CA SER A 418 63.43 -13.09 -45.97
C SER A 418 63.02 -13.96 -47.14
#